data_AF-A0A348N0S9-F1
#
_entry.id   AF-A0A348N0S9-F1
#
_cell.length_a   1.000
_cell.length_b   1.000
_cell.length_c   1.000
_cell.angle_alpha   90.00
_cell.angle_beta   90.00
_cell.angle_gamma   90.00
#
_symmetry.space_group_name_H-M   'P 1'
#
loop_
_entity.id
_entity.type
_entity.pdbx_description
1 polymer ?
#
loop_
_entity_poly.entity_id
_entity_poly.type
_entity_poly.pdbx_seq_one_letter_code
_entity_poly.pdbx_strand_id
1 'polypeptide(L)' 'MKILSGCLSPDAGHVYIHNIDLYTKSKAAKKYIGYLPSTPPLYKDLTVTELLHFCCRLHQIAHQQRSATIDNMLMQC' A
#
# COMPACT_ATOMS: atom_id res chain seq x y z
N MET A 1 5.99 5.11 -12.34
CA MET A 1 5.49 4.91 -10.96
C MET A 1 6.57 4.64 -9.92
N LYS A 2 7.73 4.04 -10.22
CA LYS A 2 8.74 3.68 -9.21
C LYS A 2 9.27 4.87 -8.38
N ILE A 3 9.33 6.07 -8.96
CA ILE A 3 9.71 7.30 -8.27
C ILE A 3 8.61 7.76 -7.30
N LEU A 4 7.36 7.83 -7.77
CA LEU A 4 6.21 8.23 -6.94
C LEU A 4 5.94 7.25 -5.80
N SER A 5 6.15 5.96 -6.00
CA SER A 5 6.01 4.95 -4.94
C SER A 5 7.14 4.98 -3.91
N GLY A 6 8.18 5.80 -4.13
CA GLY A 6 9.37 5.85 -3.30
C GLY A 6 10.17 4.54 -3.33
N CYS A 7 10.11 3.82 -4.46
CA CYS A 7 10.96 2.66 -4.76
C CYS A 7 12.25 3.07 -5.50
N LEU A 8 12.26 4.25 -6.12
CA LEU A 8 13.42 4.84 -6.80
C LEU A 8 13.52 6.32 -6.41
N SER A 9 14.71 6.77 -6.06
CA SER A 9 14.95 8.19 -5.81
C SER A 9 15.03 8.94 -7.15
N PRO A 10 14.40 10.12 -7.30
CA PRO A 10 14.61 10.96 -8.47
C PRO A 10 16.04 11.52 -8.50
N ASP A 11 16.61 11.69 -9.69
CA ASP A 11 17.94 12.28 -9.86
C ASP A 11 17.97 13.79 -9.51
N ALA A 12 16.84 14.48 -9.71
CA ALA A 12 16.64 15.87 -9.31
C ALA A 12 15.15 16.15 -9.05
N GLY A 13 14.88 17.16 -8.20
CA GLY A 13 13.52 17.63 -7.88
C GLY A 13 12.94 17.02 -6.61
N HIS A 14 11.70 17.42 -6.29
CA HIS A 14 10.97 17.00 -5.10
C HIS A 14 9.68 16.28 -5.49
N VAL A 15 9.31 15.28 -4.69
CA VAL A 15 8.06 14.54 -4.86
C VAL A 15 7.21 14.76 -3.62
N TYR A 16 6.02 15.33 -3.82
CA TYR A 16 5.07 15.59 -2.75
C TYR A 16 3.86 14.67 -2.91
N ILE A 17 3.50 13.98 -1.82
CA ILE A 17 2.29 13.17 -1.72
C ILE A 17 1.47 13.75 -0.57
N HIS A 18 0.26 14.23 -0.85
CA HIS A 18 -0.57 14.89 0.16
C HIS A 18 0.17 16.03 0.89
N ASN A 19 0.89 16.87 0.12
CA ASN A 19 1.76 17.95 0.61
C ASN A 19 2.91 17.48 1.52
N ILE A 20 3.18 16.18 1.60
CA ILE A 20 4.29 15.59 2.34
C ILE A 20 5.41 15.27 1.37
N ASP A 21 6.59 15.82 1.62
CA ASP A 21 7.78 15.49 0.86
C ASP A 21 8.21 14.03 1.12
N LEU A 22 8.27 13.26 0.04
CA LEU A 22 8.63 11.85 0.03
C LEU A 22 10.08 11.62 0.47
N TYR A 23 10.97 12.59 0.25
CA TYR A 23 12.39 12.51 0.63
C TYR A 23 12.57 12.63 2.14
N THR A 24 11.95 13.65 2.74
CA THR A 24 12.11 13.93 4.18
C THR A 24 11.17 13.11 5.07
N LYS A 25 9.97 12.78 4.58
CA LYS A 25 8.90 12.13 5.36
C LYS A 25 8.31 10.92 4.63
N SER A 26 9.19 10.05 4.09
CA SER A 26 8.80 8.88 3.30
C SER A 26 7.73 8.00 3.95
N LYS A 27 7.86 7.70 5.26
CA LYS A 27 6.88 6.85 5.97
C LYS A 27 5.49 7.48 6.05
N ALA A 28 5.40 8.80 6.20
CA ALA A 28 4.11 9.49 6.26
C ALA A 28 3.49 9.62 4.86
N ALA A 29 4.29 9.97 3.85
CA ALA A 29 3.87 10.04 2.46
C ALA A 29 3.32 8.68 1.95
N LYS A 30 4.03 7.58 2.26
CA LYS A 30 3.66 6.22 1.86
C LYS A 30 2.35 5.70 2.48
N LYS A 31 1.82 6.32 3.54
CA LYS A 31 0.50 5.95 4.08
C LYS A 31 -0.65 6.34 3.16
N TYR A 32 -0.45 7.31 2.28
CA TYR A 32 -1.47 7.84 1.38
C TYR A 32 -1.49 7.18 0.00
N ILE A 33 -0.52 6.29 -0.29
CA ILE A 33 -0.41 5.62 -1.59
C ILE A 33 -0.27 4.10 -1.41
N GLY A 34 -0.99 3.35 -2.25
CA GLY A 34 -0.76 1.92 -2.46
C GLY A 34 -0.01 1.73 -3.77
N TYR A 35 1.01 0.87 -3.77
CA TYR A 35 1.75 0.51 -4.99
C TYR A 35 1.66 -0.98 -5.25
N LEU A 36 0.98 -1.34 -6.35
CA LEU A 36 0.96 -2.69 -6.88
C LEU A 36 1.92 -2.76 -8.08
N PRO A 37 3.03 -3.53 -8.01
CA PRO A 37 3.92 -3.71 -9.15
C PRO A 37 3.24 -4.50 -10.27
N SER A 38 3.73 -4.33 -11.50
CA SER A 38 3.24 -5.03 -12.71
C SER A 38 3.25 -6.56 -12.58
N THR A 39 4.17 -7.09 -11.77
CA THR A 39 4.18 -8.50 -11.36
C THR A 39 3.96 -8.52 -9.85
N PRO A 40 2.75 -8.86 -9.37
CA PRO A 40 2.48 -8.90 -7.95
C PRO A 40 3.30 -10.03 -7.30
N PRO A 41 3.98 -9.77 -6.18
CA PRO A 41 4.56 -10.83 -5.36
C PRO A 41 3.41 -11.58 -4.68
N LEU A 42 2.94 -12.64 -5.33
CA LEU A 42 1.92 -13.50 -4.76
C LEU A 42 2.56 -14.43 -3.73
N TYR A 43 2.10 -14.33 -2.49
CA TYR A 43 2.41 -15.31 -1.45
C TYR A 43 1.62 -16.58 -1.76
N LYS A 44 2.27 -17.55 -2.42
CA LYS A 44 1.61 -18.77 -2.89
C LYS A 44 1.07 -19.64 -1.76
N ASP A 45 1.60 -19.47 -0.55
CA ASP A 45 1.19 -20.21 0.63
C ASP A 45 0.00 -19.58 1.36
N LEU A 46 -0.47 -18.40 0.91
CA LEU A 46 -1.60 -17.69 1.50
C LEU A 46 -2.83 -17.78 0.59
N THR A 47 -3.99 -18.05 1.19
CA THR A 47 -5.28 -17.84 0.54
C THR A 47 -5.54 -16.36 0.27
N VAL A 48 -6.48 -16.06 -0.63
CA VAL A 48 -6.87 -14.67 -0.94
C VAL A 48 -7.30 -13.92 0.33
N THR A 49 -8.09 -14.55 1.19
CA THR A 49 -8.55 -13.94 2.44
C THR A 49 -7.39 -13.69 3.41
N GLU A 50 -6.44 -14.61 3.53
CA GLU A 50 -5.24 -14.43 4.37
C GLU A 50 -4.34 -13.32 3.85
N LEU A 51 -4.19 -13.20 2.54
CA LEU A 51 -3.47 -12.10 1.89
C LEU A 51 -4.13 -10.76 2.20
N LEU A 52 -5.46 -10.66 2.09
CA LEU A 52 -6.21 -9.45 2.41
C LEU A 52 -6.12 -9.09 3.90
N HIS A 53 -6.18 -10.09 4.79
CA HIS A 53 -5.93 -9.89 6.22
C HIS A 53 -4.50 -9.42 6.51
N PHE A 54 -3.51 -9.95 5.80
CA PHE A 54 -2.13 -9.51 5.89
C PHE A 54 -1.97 -8.04 5.45
N CYS A 55 -2.56 -7.66 4.32
CA CYS A 55 -2.62 -6.27 3.88
C CYS A 55 -3.30 -5.36 4.91
N CYS A 56 -4.44 -5.76 5.46
CA CYS A 56 -5.12 -4.98 6.51
C CYS A 56 -4.24 -4.75 7.75
N ARG A 57 -3.44 -5.74 8.15
CA ARG A 57 -2.47 -5.60 9.25
C ARG A 57 -1.34 -4.63 8.92
N LEU A 58 -0.77 -4.72 7.71
CA LEU A 58 0.28 -3.81 7.24
C LEU A 58 -0.19 -2.36 7.19
N HIS A 59 -1.43 -2.13 6.75
CA HIS A 59 -2.06 -0.82 6.70
C HIS A 59 -2.65 -0.35 8.04
N GLN A 60 -2.42 -1.09 9.13
CA GLN A 60 -2.88 -0.74 10.48
C GLN A 60 -4.40 -0.55 10.60
N ILE A 61 -5.18 -1.29 9.81
CA ILE A 61 -6.64 -1.28 9.90
C ILE A 61 -7.07 -1.92 11.23
N ALA A 62 -7.96 -1.24 11.96
CA ALA A 62 -8.48 -1.71 13.24
C ALA A 62 -9.18 -3.06 13.09
N HIS A 63 -8.96 -3.99 14.04
CA HIS A 63 -9.46 -5.36 13.96
C HIS A 63 -10.95 -5.44 13.63
N GLN A 64 -11.75 -4.59 14.29
CA GLN A 64 -13.21 -4.52 14.11
C GLN A 64 -13.63 -4.14 12.68
N GLN A 65 -12.80 -3.39 11.95
CA GLN A 65 -13.10 -2.93 10.59
C GLN A 65 -12.64 -3.92 9.52
N ARG A 66 -11.72 -4.86 9.85
CA ARG A 66 -11.07 -5.71 8.84
C ARG A 66 -12.05 -6.59 8.09
N SER A 67 -12.99 -7.25 8.78
CA SER A 67 -13.95 -8.15 8.11
C SER A 67 -14.76 -7.38 7.05
N ALA A 68 -15.36 -6.25 7.46
CA ALA A 68 -16.13 -5.41 6.55
C ALA A 68 -15.28 -4.86 5.39
N THR A 69 -14.02 -4.46 5.63
CA THR A 69 -13.12 -4.03 4.55
C THR A 69 -12.83 -5.14 3.55
N ILE A 70 -12.57 -6.36 4.05
CA ILE A 70 -12.25 -7.52 3.21
C ILE A 70 -13.48 -7.93 2.38
N ASP A 71 -14.66 -7.99 2.99
CA ASP A 71 -15.90 -8.32 2.29
C ASP A 71 -16.18 -7.30 1.17
N ASN A 72 -15.97 -6.02 1.43
CA ASN A 72 -16.10 -4.97 0.41
C ASN A 72 -15.09 -5.13 -0.74
N MET A 73 -13.83 -5.49 -0.44
CA MET A 73 -12.80 -5.72 -1.47
C MET A 73 -13.11 -6.94 -2.34
N LEU A 74 -13.66 -8.01 -1.75
CA LEU A 74 -14.07 -9.21 -2.47
C LEU A 74 -15.27 -8.97 -3.39
N MET A 75 -16.20 -8.09 -3.00
CA MET A 75 -17.34 -7.69 -3.85
C MET A 75 -16.95 -6.81 -5.04
N GLN A 76 -15.79 -6.15 -4.99
CA GLN A 76 -15.28 -5.30 -6.07
C GLN A 76 -14.45 -6.06 -7.12
N CYS A 77 -14.21 -7.36 -6.90
CA CYS A 77 -13.59 -8.27 -7.85
C CYS A 77 -14.65 -8.97 -8.71
#